data_AF-A0A2S4AP04-F1
#
_entry.id   AF-A0A2S4AP04-F1
#
_cell.length_a   1.000
_cell.length_b   1.000
_cell.length_c   1.000
_cell.angle_alpha   90.00
_cell.angle_beta   90.00
_cell.angle_gamma   90.00
#
_symmetry.space_group_name_H-M   'P 1'
#
loop_
_entity.id
_entity.type
_entity.pdbx_description
1 polymer ?
#
loop_
_entity_poly.entity_id
_entity_poly.type
_entity_poly.pdbx_seq_one_letter_code
_entity_poly.pdbx_strand_id
1 'polypeptide(L)'
;MPRASDEQRLQALHGRLAAALRSSDWRAVGEVDQAIRHCLEQLPRASQSEAVDTARQQLKRLHGQALKACAEECERLRLLLVNHLEYAEGRAAYQRIDMYQAGDGR
;
A
#
# COMPACT_ATOMS: atom_id res chain seq x y z
N MET A 1 -23.10 27.04 -1.63
CA MET A 1 -23.35 26.17 -0.45
C MET A 1 -22.51 24.90 -0.60
N PRO A 2 -21.33 24.75 0.04
CA PRO A 2 -20.49 23.55 -0.11
C PRO A 2 -19.99 22.88 1.19
N ARG A 3 -20.32 23.37 2.40
CA ARG A 3 -19.66 22.91 3.64
C ARG A 3 -20.07 21.50 4.09
N ALA A 4 -21.35 21.15 3.96
CA ALA A 4 -21.84 19.81 4.31
C ALA A 4 -21.34 18.73 3.34
N SER A 5 -21.06 19.08 2.07
CA SER A 5 -20.55 18.12 1.09
C SER A 5 -19.08 17.75 1.31
N ASP A 6 -18.28 18.67 1.86
CA ASP A 6 -16.84 18.44 2.04
C ASP A 6 -16.54 17.47 3.18
N GLU A 7 -17.27 17.56 4.30
CA GLU A 7 -17.18 16.59 5.40
C GLU A 7 -17.52 15.18 4.91
N GLN A 8 -18.65 15.03 4.20
CA GLN A 8 -19.11 13.75 3.67
C GLN A 8 -18.11 13.13 2.69
N ARG A 9 -17.50 13.96 1.82
CA ARG A 9 -16.45 13.51 0.90
C ARG A 9 -15.23 12.96 1.65
N LEU A 10 -14.78 13.65 2.70
CA LEU A 10 -13.66 13.19 3.52
C LEU A 10 -13.99 11.89 4.27
N GLN A 11 -15.20 11.79 4.83
CA GLN A 11 -15.66 10.57 5.51
C GLN A 11 -15.79 9.38 4.55
N ALA A 12 -16.29 9.61 3.33
CA ALA A 12 -16.37 8.59 2.30
C ALA A 12 -14.97 8.08 1.88
N LEU A 13 -14.01 8.99 1.73
CA LEU A 13 -12.61 8.64 1.45
C LEU A 13 -11.99 7.84 2.60
N HIS A 14 -12.26 8.24 3.85
CA HIS A 14 -11.84 7.49 5.03
C HIS A 14 -12.39 6.06 5.02
N GLY A 15 -13.69 5.88 4.76
CA GLY A 15 -14.33 4.57 4.67
C GLY A 15 -13.72 3.69 3.58
N ARG A 16 -13.47 4.25 2.39
CA ARG A 16 -12.83 3.55 1.27
C ARG A 16 -11.40 3.12 1.59
N LEU A 17 -10.59 4.01 2.18
CA LEU A 17 -9.21 3.69 2.58
C LEU A 17 -9.21 2.58 3.64
N ALA A 18 -10.09 2.66 4.64
CA ALA A 18 -10.20 1.66 5.68
C ALA A 18 -10.61 0.29 5.12
N ALA A 19 -11.51 0.25 4.13
CA ALA A 19 -11.90 -0.97 3.44
C ALA A 19 -10.74 -1.59 2.66
N ALA A 20 -10.04 -0.78 1.85
CA ALA A 20 -8.90 -1.23 1.06
C ALA A 20 -7.76 -1.79 1.93
N LEU A 21 -7.48 -1.15 3.08
CA LEU A 21 -6.49 -1.64 4.04
C LEU A 21 -6.92 -2.96 4.69
N ARG A 22 -8.19 -3.11 5.08
CA ARG A 22 -8.69 -4.38 5.66
C ARG A 22 -8.63 -5.55 4.70
N SER A 23 -8.80 -5.30 3.40
CA SER A 23 -8.70 -6.34 2.37
C SER A 23 -7.29 -6.51 1.80
N SER A 24 -6.31 -5.73 2.28
CA SER A 24 -4.96 -5.66 1.71
C SER A 24 -4.96 -5.45 0.19
N ASP A 25 -5.95 -4.69 -0.31
CA ASP A 25 -6.04 -4.35 -1.73
C ASP A 25 -5.16 -3.13 -2.01
N TRP A 26 -3.88 -3.40 -2.28
CA TRP A 26 -2.86 -2.36 -2.49
C TRP A 26 -3.13 -1.49 -3.72
N ARG A 27 -3.86 -2.02 -4.71
CA ARG A 27 -4.29 -1.24 -5.87
C ARG A 27 -5.37 -0.24 -5.46
N ALA A 28 -6.39 -0.70 -4.73
CA ALA A 28 -7.43 0.18 -4.21
C ALA A 28 -6.87 1.23 -3.24
N VAL A 29 -5.84 0.89 -2.44
CA VAL A 29 -5.12 1.88 -1.61
C VAL A 29 -4.54 3.01 -2.46
N GLY A 30 -3.87 2.70 -3.57
CA GLY A 30 -3.32 3.70 -4.48
C GLY A 30 -4.39 4.57 -5.17
N GLU A 31 -5.51 3.98 -5.58
CA GLU A 31 -6.63 4.71 -6.18
C GLU A 31 -7.29 5.67 -5.16
N VAL A 32 -7.44 5.23 -3.91
CA VAL A 32 -7.98 6.08 -2.84
C VAL A 32 -7.00 7.19 -2.46
N ASP A 33 -5.69 6.93 -2.42
CA ASP A 33 -4.68 7.95 -2.15
C ASP A 33 -4.73 9.11 -3.16
N GLN A 34 -4.83 8.81 -4.45
CA GLN A 34 -5.00 9.83 -5.49
C GLN A 34 -6.29 10.64 -5.30
N ALA A 35 -7.39 9.97 -4.95
CA ALA A 35 -8.66 10.63 -4.68
C ALA A 35 -8.59 11.53 -3.43
N ILE A 36 -7.85 11.11 -2.39
CA ILE A 36 -7.58 11.92 -1.20
C ILE A 36 -6.82 13.18 -1.59
N ARG A 37 -5.74 13.05 -2.36
CA ARG A 37 -4.95 14.20 -2.83
C ARG A 37 -5.83 15.19 -3.59
N HIS A 38 -6.60 14.73 -4.57
CA HIS A 38 -7.48 15.58 -5.36
C HIS A 38 -8.53 16.30 -4.50
N CYS A 39 -9.12 15.59 -3.53
CA CYS A 39 -10.07 16.19 -2.59
C CYS A 39 -9.42 17.28 -1.73
N LEU A 40 -8.20 17.04 -1.22
CA LEU A 40 -7.47 18.00 -0.39
C LEU A 40 -7.04 19.24 -1.17
N GLU A 41 -6.66 19.10 -2.45
CA GLU A 41 -6.30 20.21 -3.33
C GLU A 41 -7.49 21.14 -3.64
N GLN A 42 -8.71 20.58 -3.67
CA GLN A 42 -9.95 21.35 -3.91
C GLN A 42 -10.52 22.00 -2.66
N LEU A 43 -10.09 21.56 -1.47
CA LEU A 43 -10.61 22.10 -0.23
C LEU A 43 -10.12 23.54 0.00
N PRO A 44 -11.01 24.48 0.40
CA PRO A 44 -10.61 25.85 0.66
C PRO A 44 -9.49 25.93 1.71
N ARG A 45 -8.49 26.79 1.49
CA ARG A 45 -7.44 27.06 2.50
C ARG A 45 -7.92 27.89 3.69
N ALA A 46 -9.08 28.54 3.56
CA ALA A 46 -9.70 29.31 4.63
C ALA A 46 -10.24 28.40 5.74
N SER A 47 -10.47 28.97 6.93
CA SER A 47 -11.06 28.27 8.08
C SER A 47 -12.35 27.54 7.68
N GLN A 48 -12.37 26.22 7.95
CA GLN A 48 -13.48 25.34 7.65
C GLN A 48 -14.32 25.13 8.92
N SER A 49 -15.46 24.46 8.82
CA SER A 49 -16.18 24.06 10.03
C SER A 49 -15.37 23.02 10.80
N GLU A 50 -15.52 23.02 12.13
CA GLU A 50 -14.87 22.07 13.04
C GLU A 50 -15.10 20.60 12.63
N ALA A 51 -16.27 20.30 12.07
CA ALA A 51 -16.61 18.97 11.56
C ALA A 51 -15.72 18.54 10.38
N VAL A 52 -15.42 19.45 9.46
CA VAL A 52 -14.54 19.16 8.31
C VAL A 52 -13.10 19.01 8.77
N ASP A 53 -12.64 19.84 9.70
CA ASP A 53 -11.30 19.70 10.29
C ASP A 53 -11.16 18.38 11.05
N THR A 54 -12.18 17.96 11.78
CA THR A 54 -12.25 16.66 12.45
C THR A 54 -12.14 15.50 11.45
N ALA A 55 -12.95 15.53 10.37
CA ALA A 55 -12.92 14.51 9.32
C ALA A 55 -11.56 14.45 8.62
N ARG A 56 -10.94 15.62 8.36
CA ARG A 56 -9.59 15.73 7.79
C ARG A 56 -8.53 15.11 8.72
N GLN A 57 -8.61 15.37 10.02
CA GLN A 57 -7.67 14.80 11.00
C GLN A 57 -7.82 13.28 11.13
N GLN A 58 -9.04 12.76 11.10
CA GLN A 58 -9.30 11.32 11.07
C GLN A 58 -8.69 10.69 9.82
N LEU A 59 -8.93 11.27 8.64
CA LEU A 59 -8.35 10.81 7.38
C LEU A 59 -6.83 10.84 7.40
N LYS A 60 -6.21 11.91 7.93
CA LYS A 60 -4.75 12.01 8.07
C LYS A 60 -4.17 10.90 8.95
N ARG A 61 -4.82 10.57 10.07
CA ARG A 61 -4.37 9.49 10.96
C ARG A 61 -4.41 8.13 10.25
N LEU A 62 -5.51 7.84 9.56
CA LEU A 62 -5.65 6.59 8.80
C LEU A 62 -4.65 6.52 7.64
N HIS A 63 -4.41 7.62 6.94
CA HIS A 63 -3.39 7.69 5.89
C HIS A 63 -1.97 7.39 6.42
N GLY A 64 -1.63 7.89 7.60
CA GLY A 64 -0.37 7.52 8.27
C GLY A 64 -0.26 6.02 8.56
N GLN A 65 -1.35 5.37 8.94
CA GLN A 65 -1.39 3.90 9.09
C GLN A 65 -1.24 3.18 7.75
N ALA A 66 -1.87 3.70 6.69
CA ALA A 66 -1.73 3.18 5.34
C ALA A 66 -0.27 3.21 4.86
N LEU A 67 0.44 4.32 5.08
CA LEU A 67 1.86 4.44 4.73
C LEU A 67 2.72 3.39 5.43
N LYS A 68 2.47 3.15 6.72
CA LYS A 68 3.17 2.11 7.48
C LYS A 68 2.87 0.71 6.92
N ALA A 69 1.61 0.39 6.67
CA ALA A 69 1.20 -0.89 6.10
C ALA A 69 1.81 -1.14 4.72
N CYS A 70 1.86 -0.11 3.85
CA CYS A 70 2.52 -0.21 2.56
C CYS A 70 4.03 -0.48 2.69
N ALA A 71 4.70 0.17 3.64
CA ALA A 71 6.13 -0.08 3.88
C ALA A 71 6.39 -1.51 4.36
N GLU A 72 5.55 -2.02 5.27
CA GLU A 72 5.62 -3.41 5.74
C GLU A 72 5.39 -4.42 4.61
N GLU A 73 4.42 -4.15 3.72
CA GLU A 73 4.17 -5.01 2.56
C GLU A 73 5.34 -4.98 1.56
N CYS A 74 5.90 -3.81 1.27
CA CYS A 74 7.09 -3.69 0.41
C CYS A 74 8.25 -4.52 0.97
N GLU A 75 8.45 -4.49 2.28
CA GLU A 75 9.50 -5.28 2.94
C GLU A 75 9.20 -6.78 2.88
N ARG A 76 7.94 -7.19 3.08
CA ARG A 76 7.51 -8.58 2.92
C ARG A 76 7.77 -9.10 1.50
N LEU A 77 7.43 -8.30 0.49
CA LEU A 77 7.67 -8.64 -0.91
C LEU A 77 9.17 -8.70 -1.23
N ARG A 78 9.98 -7.79 -0.67
CA ARG A 78 11.44 -7.82 -0.79
C ARG A 78 12.01 -9.13 -0.27
N LEU A 79 11.62 -9.54 0.94
CA LEU A 79 12.05 -10.81 1.54
C LEU A 79 11.61 -12.02 0.70
N LEU A 80 10.37 -12.01 0.19
CA LEU A 80 9.87 -13.09 -0.66
C LEU A 80 10.68 -13.23 -1.95
N LEU A 81 11.02 -12.11 -2.59
CA LEU A 81 11.82 -12.10 -3.81
C LEU A 81 13.25 -12.60 -3.56
N VAL A 82 13.88 -12.17 -2.46
CA VAL A 82 15.22 -12.66 -2.07
C VAL A 82 15.19 -14.17 -1.85
N ASN A 83 14.22 -14.68 -1.09
CA ASN A 83 14.08 -16.13 -0.86
C ASN A 83 13.90 -16.91 -2.17
N HIS A 84 13.15 -16.37 -3.14
CA HIS A 84 12.98 -17.02 -4.44
C HIS A 84 14.28 -17.07 -5.25
N LEU A 85 15.11 -16.03 -5.16
CA LEU A 85 16.43 -16.01 -5.80
C LEU A 85 17.36 -17.04 -5.17
N GLU A 86 17.48 -17.05 -3.84
CA GLU A 86 18.31 -18.03 -3.11
C GLU A 86 17.88 -19.47 -3.40
N TYR A 87 16.57 -19.72 -3.45
CA TYR A 87 16.04 -21.04 -3.78
C TYR A 87 16.33 -21.45 -5.23
N ALA A 88 16.26 -20.51 -6.18
CA ALA A 88 16.60 -20.77 -7.58
C ALA A 88 18.10 -21.05 -7.75
N GLU A 89 18.96 -20.28 -7.07
CA GLU A 89 20.41 -20.46 -7.07
C GLU A 89 20.81 -21.81 -6.45
N GLY A 90 20.18 -22.19 -5.33
CA GLY A 90 20.38 -23.49 -4.71
C GLY A 90 20.05 -24.65 -5.66
N ARG A 91 18.91 -24.60 -6.37
CA ARG A 91 18.56 -25.63 -7.37
C ARG A 91 19.55 -25.68 -8.53
N ALA A 92 20.01 -24.53 -9.01
CA ALA A 92 21.01 -24.48 -10.09
C ALA A 92 22.35 -25.10 -9.66
N ALA A 93 22.77 -24.90 -8.41
CA ALA A 93 23.98 -25.49 -7.86
C ALA A 93 23.89 -27.03 -7.81
N TYR A 94 22.77 -27.58 -7.33
CA TYR A 94 22.57 -29.03 -7.31
C TYR A 94 22.52 -29.64 -8.71
N GLN A 95 21.77 -29.04 -9.65
CA GLN A 95 21.72 -29.50 -11.04
C GLN A 95 23.11 -29.52 -11.70
N ARG A 96 23.93 -28.51 -11.41
CA ARG A 96 25.29 -28.43 -11.95
C ARG A 96 26.20 -29.51 -11.38
N ILE A 97 26.08 -29.84 -10.10
CA ILE A 97 26.82 -30.95 -9.47
C ILE A 97 26.42 -32.29 -10.09
N ASP A 98 25.11 -32.54 -10.27
CA ASP A 98 24.60 -33.76 -10.89
C ASP A 98 25.13 -33.93 -12.33
N MET A 99 25.22 -32.84 -13.10
CA MET A 99 25.80 -32.86 -14.45
C MET A 99 27.30 -33.19 -14.48
N TYR A 100 28.09 -32.67 -13.53
CA TYR A 100 29.51 -33.03 -13.43
C TYR A 100 29.69 -34.50 -13.00
N GLN A 101 28.89 -34.98 -12.05
CA GLN A 101 28.95 -36.38 -11.60
C GLN A 101 28.49 -37.38 -12.68
N ALA A 102 27.55 -37.00 -13.54
CA ALA A 102 27.14 -37.83 -14.67
C ALA A 102 28.14 -37.82 -15.85
N GLY A 103 29.02 -36.81 -15.93
CA GLY A 103 30.02 -36.66 -16.99
C GLY A 103 31.35 -37.39 -16.72
N ASP A 104 31.75 -37.53 -15.45
CA ASP A 104 33.02 -38.16 -15.03
C ASP A 104 32.97 -39.71 -14.99
N GLY A 105 31.87 -40.31 -15.46
CA GLY A 105 31.65 -41.77 -15.48
C GLY A 105 31.91 -42.46 -16.83
N ARG A 106 32.69 -41.88 -17.75
CA ARG A 106 33.05 -42.49 -19.04
C ARG A 106 34.54 -42.76 -19.19
#